data_AF-A0A0F9GZ46-F1
#
_entry.id   AF-A0A0F9GZ46-F1
#
_cell.length_a   1.000
_cell.length_b   1.000
_cell.length_c   1.000
_cell.angle_alpha   90.00
_cell.angle_beta   90.00
_cell.angle_gamma   90.00
#
_symmetry.space_group_name_H-M   'P 1'
#
loop_
_entity.id
_entity.type
_entity.pdbx_description
1 polymer ?
#
loop_
_entity_poly.entity_id
_entity_poly.type
_entity_poly.pdbx_seq_one_letter_code
_entity_poly.pdbx_strand_id
1 'polypeptide(L)'
;MVLEQIITVEATLAADNADFLAGTQLDQPGVPGVYTIWAASTVGDTEITITLGGRTLTSAAIVTLRANSEIRENEDTFFQMLSRTGGRPVISITEVTAMACRVRVKFIPAISS
;
A
#
# COMPACT_ATOMS: atom_id res chain seq x y z
N MET A 1 11.63 -9.22 22.24
CA MET A 1 11.16 -9.00 20.86
C MET A 1 10.86 -7.51 20.74
N VAL A 2 11.75 -6.75 20.09
CA VAL A 2 11.68 -5.28 20.10
C VAL A 2 10.63 -4.82 19.07
N LEU A 3 9.51 -4.30 19.56
CA LEU A 3 8.44 -3.65 18.79
C LEU A 3 8.82 -2.24 18.31
N GLU A 4 10.01 -1.74 18.64
CA GLU A 4 10.40 -0.32 18.52
C GLU A 4 10.77 0.15 17.10
N GLN A 5 10.69 -0.69 16.06
CA GLN A 5 11.02 -0.29 14.68
C GLN A 5 9.92 -0.60 13.65
N ILE A 6 8.65 -0.50 14.03
CA ILE A 6 7.57 -0.49 13.03
C ILE A 6 7.47 0.92 12.44
N ILE A 7 7.92 1.09 11.19
CA ILE A 7 7.77 2.35 10.46
C ILE A 7 6.38 2.34 9.82
N THR A 8 5.55 3.33 10.16
CA THR A 8 4.21 3.50 9.56
C THR A 8 4.21 4.74 8.68
N VAL A 9 3.80 4.58 7.42
CA VAL A 9 3.59 5.68 6.49
C VAL A 9 2.15 5.60 5.99
N GLU A 10 1.44 6.71 6.04
CA GLU A 10 0.10 6.83 5.46
C GLU A 10 0.09 7.98 4.45
N ALA A 11 -0.49 7.72 3.29
CA ALA A 11 -0.69 8.72 2.25
C ALA A 11 -2.17 8.70 1.83
N THR A 12 -2.72 9.88 1.58
CA THR A 12 -4.00 10.03 0.89
C THR A 12 -3.71 10.49 -0.52
N LEU A 13 -4.23 9.74 -1.48
CA LEU A 13 -4.06 9.96 -2.90
C LEU A 13 -5.45 10.28 -3.46
N ALA A 14 -5.60 11.45 -4.08
CA ALA A 14 -6.82 11.81 -4.79
C ALA A 14 -6.62 11.48 -6.28
N ALA A 15 -7.63 10.87 -6.90
CA ALA A 15 -7.67 10.62 -8.33
C ALA A 15 -8.98 11.18 -8.88
N ASP A 16 -8.87 11.91 -9.99
CA ASP A 16 -9.94 12.67 -10.62
C ASP A 16 -10.42 12.06 -11.94
N ASN A 17 -9.67 11.11 -12.50
CA ASN A 17 -9.94 10.37 -13.73
C ASN A 17 -9.08 9.09 -13.82
N ALA A 18 -9.47 8.19 -14.74
CA ALA A 18 -9.26 6.75 -14.70
C ALA A 18 -7.82 6.16 -14.65
N ASP A 19 -6.74 6.93 -14.47
CA ASP A 19 -5.37 6.37 -14.53
C ASP A 19 -4.27 7.24 -13.89
N PHE A 20 -4.52 7.89 -12.75
CA PHE A 20 -3.56 8.90 -12.25
C PHE A 20 -2.36 8.36 -11.44
N LEU A 21 -2.44 7.19 -10.80
CA LEU A 21 -1.47 6.82 -9.75
C LEU A 21 -0.55 5.66 -10.12
N ALA A 22 -0.32 5.42 -11.42
CA ALA A 22 0.66 4.44 -11.88
C ALA A 22 2.08 4.83 -11.39
N GLY A 23 2.70 3.95 -10.60
CA GLY A 23 4.09 4.13 -10.19
C GLY A 23 4.32 5.04 -8.98
N THR A 24 3.29 5.32 -8.16
CA THR A 24 3.46 6.12 -6.94
C THR A 24 4.39 5.39 -5.98
N GLN A 25 5.55 5.98 -5.73
CA GLN A 25 6.46 5.51 -4.69
C GLN A 25 5.99 6.10 -3.36
N LEU A 26 5.54 5.24 -2.46
CA LEU A 26 5.42 5.66 -1.06
C LEU A 26 6.82 5.82 -0.49
N ASP A 27 7.00 6.80 0.40
CA ASP A 27 8.30 7.16 0.96
C ASP A 27 8.74 6.14 2.01
N GLN A 28 9.00 4.93 1.51
CA GLN A 28 9.42 3.77 2.27
C GLN A 28 10.94 3.62 2.11
N PRO A 29 11.65 3.19 3.16
CA PRO A 29 13.11 3.17 3.19
C PRO A 29 13.74 2.19 2.19
N GLY A 30 12.94 1.29 1.58
CA GLY A 30 13.39 0.40 0.50
C GLY A 30 14.41 -0.65 0.95
N VAL A 31 14.48 -0.94 2.24
CA VAL A 31 15.39 -1.92 2.84
C VAL A 31 14.74 -3.30 2.97
N PRO A 32 15.54 -4.38 3.16
CA PRO A 32 15.00 -5.71 3.45
C PRO A 32 14.13 -5.73 4.70
N GLY A 33 13.05 -6.49 4.66
CA GLY A 33 12.08 -6.58 5.75
C GLY A 33 10.69 -6.95 5.28
N VAL A 34 9.72 -6.81 6.17
CA VAL A 34 8.32 -7.15 5.93
C VAL A 34 7.53 -5.87 5.70
N TYR A 35 6.86 -5.80 4.55
CA TYR A 35 5.95 -4.71 4.21
C TYR A 35 4.52 -5.23 4.33
N THR A 36 3.71 -4.55 5.11
CA THR A 36 2.26 -4.78 5.21
C THR A 36 1.54 -3.54 4.74
N ILE A 37 0.65 -3.69 3.77
CA ILE A 37 0.02 -2.60 3.02
C ILE A 37 -1.49 -2.73 3.15
N TRP A 38 -2.14 -1.66 3.57
CA TRP A 38 -3.59 -1.50 3.54
C TRP A 38 -3.94 -0.40 2.55
N ALA A 39 -5.06 -0.57 1.85
CA ALA A 39 -5.61 0.45 0.99
C ALA A 39 -7.12 0.51 1.17
N ALA A 40 -7.66 1.72 1.25
CA ALA A 40 -9.09 1.96 1.35
C ALA A 40 -9.48 3.11 0.42
N SER A 41 -10.59 2.96 -0.29
CA SER A 41 -11.08 3.96 -1.25
C SER A 41 -12.45 4.46 -0.86
N THR A 42 -12.76 5.70 -1.25
CA THR A 42 -14.12 6.25 -1.18
C THR A 42 -15.07 5.64 -2.22
N VAL A 43 -14.57 4.86 -3.19
CA VAL A 43 -15.35 4.22 -4.25
C VAL A 43 -15.01 2.72 -4.35
N GLY A 44 -16.00 1.89 -4.67
CA GLY A 44 -15.91 0.43 -4.61
C GLY A 44 -15.35 -0.24 -5.88
N ASP A 45 -15.08 0.53 -6.93
CA ASP A 45 -14.50 0.09 -8.20
C ASP A 45 -12.99 0.35 -8.28
N THR A 46 -12.38 0.77 -7.18
CA THR A 46 -10.95 1.08 -7.13
C THR A 46 -10.11 -0.20 -7.05
N GLU A 47 -9.12 -0.30 -7.93
CA GLU A 47 -8.20 -1.41 -8.02
C GLU A 47 -6.77 -1.00 -7.63
N ILE A 48 -6.09 -1.85 -6.87
CA ILE A 48 -4.68 -1.68 -6.50
C ILE A 48 -3.81 -2.76 -7.14
N THR A 49 -2.71 -2.31 -7.71
CA THR A 49 -1.61 -3.16 -8.17
C THR A 49 -0.36 -2.78 -7.39
N ILE A 50 0.27 -3.75 -6.74
CA ILE A 50 1.46 -3.52 -5.91
C ILE A 50 2.61 -4.30 -6.52
N THR A 51 3.72 -3.62 -6.75
CA THR A 51 4.98 -4.25 -7.15
C THR A 51 6.10 -3.91 -6.16
N LEU A 52 7.02 -4.84 -5.92
CA LEU A 52 8.17 -4.65 -5.05
C LEU A 52 9.38 -5.35 -5.66
N GLY A 53 10.48 -4.62 -5.83
CA GLY A 53 11.72 -5.20 -6.37
C GLY A 53 11.51 -5.88 -7.74
N GLY A 54 10.62 -5.34 -8.59
CA GLY A 54 10.28 -5.89 -9.90
C GLY A 54 9.33 -7.09 -9.88
N ARG A 55 8.77 -7.45 -8.72
CA ARG A 55 7.76 -8.53 -8.60
C ARG A 55 6.39 -7.98 -8.28
N THR A 56 5.37 -8.50 -8.94
CA THR A 56 3.96 -8.17 -8.63
C THR A 56 3.51 -8.94 -7.40
N LEU A 57 3.08 -8.22 -6.36
CA LEU A 57 2.47 -8.77 -5.15
C LEU A 57 0.99 -9.04 -5.35
N THR A 58 0.30 -8.04 -5.90
CA THR A 58 -1.12 -8.09 -6.22
C THR A 58 -1.33 -7.32 -7.50
N SER A 59 -2.32 -7.75 -8.28
CA SER A 59 -2.68 -7.16 -9.57
C SER A 59 -4.18 -6.98 -9.59
N ALA A 60 -4.63 -5.75 -9.85
CA ALA A 60 -6.04 -5.41 -9.98
C ALA A 60 -6.92 -5.90 -8.80
N ALA A 61 -6.42 -5.79 -7.57
CA ALA A 61 -7.21 -6.18 -6.39
C ALA A 61 -8.16 -5.05 -6.00
N ILE A 62 -9.44 -5.36 -5.79
CA ILE A 62 -10.41 -4.38 -5.30
C ILE A 62 -10.04 -3.99 -3.87
N VAL A 63 -9.86 -2.69 -3.63
CA VAL A 63 -9.55 -2.15 -2.31
C VAL A 63 -10.81 -2.04 -1.44
N THR A 64 -10.62 -1.98 -0.12
CA THR A 64 -11.77 -1.87 0.79
C THR A 64 -12.50 -0.54 0.59
N LEU A 65 -13.82 -0.60 0.37
CA LEU A 65 -14.67 0.58 0.33
C LEU A 65 -14.82 1.17 1.74
N ARG A 66 -14.35 2.40 1.91
CA ARG A 66 -14.49 3.21 3.12
C ARG A 66 -14.92 4.61 2.70
N ALA A 67 -16.20 4.93 2.82
CA ALA A 67 -16.72 6.27 2.53
C ALA A 67 -16.12 7.30 3.52
N ASN A 68 -15.00 7.91 3.13
CA ASN A 68 -14.24 8.92 3.91
C ASN A 68 -13.81 8.47 5.32
N SER A 69 -13.73 7.17 5.57
CA SER A 69 -13.36 6.62 6.88
C SER A 69 -11.87 6.25 6.92
N GLU A 70 -11.32 6.15 8.12
CA GLU A 70 -9.94 5.70 8.35
C GLU A 70 -9.73 4.22 7.97
N ILE A 71 -8.46 3.89 7.67
CA ILE A 71 -8.03 2.49 7.54
C ILE A 71 -8.12 1.83 8.92
N ARG A 72 -8.83 0.71 8.99
CA ARG A 72 -8.97 -0.12 10.19
C ARG A 72 -8.20 -1.42 9.98
N GLU A 73 -7.01 -1.50 10.57
CA GLU A 73 -6.07 -2.61 10.33
C GLU A 73 -6.61 -3.99 10.74
N ASN A 74 -7.58 -4.03 11.64
CA ASN A 74 -8.24 -5.22 12.15
C ASN A 74 -9.45 -5.68 11.29
N GLU A 75 -9.90 -4.83 10.36
CA GLU A 75 -11.08 -5.08 9.52
C GLU A 75 -10.76 -5.09 8.03
N ASP A 76 -9.80 -4.26 7.61
CA ASP A 76 -9.48 -4.03 6.21
C ASP A 76 -8.53 -5.09 5.65
N THR A 77 -8.72 -5.41 4.38
CA THR A 77 -7.83 -6.32 3.65
C THR A 77 -6.43 -5.72 3.59
N PHE A 78 -5.43 -6.55 3.90
CA PHE A 78 -4.03 -6.19 3.80
C PHE A 78 -3.29 -7.09 2.81
N PHE A 79 -2.22 -6.53 2.25
CA PHE A 79 -1.28 -7.22 1.39
C PHE A 79 0.07 -7.22 2.09
N GLN A 80 0.66 -8.41 2.26
CA GLN A 80 1.94 -8.55 2.96
C GLN A 80 2.99 -9.22 2.07
N MET A 81 4.22 -8.72 2.14
CA MET A 81 5.35 -9.34 1.46
C MET A 81 6.65 -9.21 2.24
N LEU A 82 7.48 -10.25 2.15
CA LEU A 82 8.87 -10.23 2.56
C LEU A 82 9.75 -9.72 1.43
N SER A 83 10.40 -8.57 1.63
CA SER A 83 11.48 -8.07 0.79
C SER A 83 12.81 -8.65 1.25
N ARG A 84 13.41 -9.55 0.46
CA ARG A 84 14.72 -10.16 0.80
C ARG A 84 15.91 -9.36 0.31
N THR A 85 15.78 -8.69 -0.83
CA THR A 85 16.86 -7.96 -1.51
C THR A 85 16.80 -6.46 -1.30
N GLY A 86 15.80 -5.96 -0.56
CA GLY A 86 15.47 -4.54 -0.59
C GLY A 86 14.72 -4.16 -1.88
N GLY A 87 14.34 -2.88 -1.97
CA GLY A 87 13.48 -2.32 -3.01
C GLY A 87 12.32 -1.54 -2.40
N ARG A 88 11.97 -0.39 -3.00
CA ARG A 88 10.79 0.40 -2.57
C ARG A 88 9.52 -0.24 -3.14
N PRO A 89 8.44 -0.38 -2.35
CA PRO A 89 7.16 -0.76 -2.89
C PRO A 89 6.69 0.33 -3.84
N VAL A 90 6.36 -0.08 -5.06
CA VAL A 90 5.73 0.76 -6.06
C VAL A 90 4.25 0.37 -6.08
N ILE A 91 3.40 1.33 -5.76
CA ILE A 91 1.96 1.13 -5.71
C ILE A 91 1.36 1.86 -6.89
N SER A 92 0.65 1.11 -7.71
CA SER A 92 -0.16 1.62 -8.80
C SER A 92 -1.62 1.47 -8.41
N ILE A 93 -2.38 2.56 -8.52
CA ILE A 93 -3.82 2.55 -8.22
C ILE A 93 -4.54 2.96 -9.49
N THR A 94 -5.50 2.12 -9.89
CA THR A 94 -6.37 2.34 -11.04
C THR A 94 -7.78 2.52 -10.51
N GLU A 95 -8.49 3.52 -11.00
CA GLU A 95 -9.89 3.78 -10.68
C GLU A 95 -10.66 4.06 -11.96
N VAL A 96 -11.98 3.93 -11.93
CA VAL A 96 -12.85 4.37 -13.04
C VAL A 96 -13.62 5.64 -12.64
N THR A 97 -13.94 5.79 -11.36
CA THR A 97 -14.69 6.90 -10.80
C THR A 97 -13.82 7.69 -9.82
N ALA A 98 -13.83 9.02 -9.90
CA ALA A 98 -13.05 9.90 -9.03
C ALA A 98 -13.18 9.53 -7.54
N MET A 99 -12.04 9.27 -6.88
CA MET A 99 -11.97 8.84 -5.49
C MET A 99 -10.83 9.47 -4.70
N ALA A 100 -10.89 9.28 -3.38
CA ALA A 100 -9.74 9.41 -2.50
C ALA A 100 -9.35 8.02 -1.99
N CYS A 101 -8.11 7.59 -2.28
CA CYS A 101 -7.51 6.39 -1.74
C CYS A 101 -6.62 6.74 -0.55
N ARG A 102 -6.83 6.09 0.58
CA ARG A 102 -5.85 6.06 1.67
C ARG A 102 -5.02 4.79 1.54
N VAL A 103 -3.71 4.94 1.61
CA VAL A 103 -2.79 3.81 1.64
C VAL A 103 -1.93 3.92 2.88
N ARG A 104 -1.92 2.86 3.69
CA ARG A 104 -1.06 2.72 4.85
C ARG A 104 -0.08 1.59 4.63
N VAL A 105 1.18 1.85 4.93
CA VAL A 105 2.24 0.84 4.88
C VAL A 105 2.92 0.79 6.22
N LYS A 106 2.91 -0.39 6.84
CA LYS A 106 3.74 -0.73 7.99
C LYS A 106 4.92 -1.56 7.52
N PHE A 107 6.10 -1.12 7.90
CA PHE A 107 7.35 -1.76 7.56
C PHE A 107 8.07 -2.22 8.83
N ILE A 108 8.49 -3.48 8.82
CA ILE A 108 9.32 -4.09 9.86
C ILE A 108 10.67 -4.44 9.22
N PRO A 109 11.76 -3.74 9.56
CA PRO A 109 13.09 -4.06 9.05
C PRO A 109 13.50 -5.50 9.40
N ALA A 110 14.12 -6.19 8.44
CA ALA A 110 14.87 -7.40 8.76
C ALA A 110 16.13 -6.96 9.52
N ILE A 111 16.08 -7.04 10.84
CA ILE A 111 17.23 -6.74 11.70
C ILE A 111 18.33 -7.73 11.33
N SER A 112 19.44 -7.25 10.75
CA SER A 112 20.66 -8.05 10.65
C SER A 112 21.25 -8.15 12.06
N SER A 113 21.12 -9.33 12.67
CA SER A 113 22.02 -9.76 13.76
C SER A 113 23.46 -9.78 13.30
#